data_AF-Q5AT69-F1
#
_entry.id   AF-Q5AT69-F1
#
_cell.length_a   1.000
_cell.length_b   1.000
_cell.length_c   1.000
_cell.angle_alpha   90.00
_cell.angle_beta   90.00
_cell.angle_gamma   90.00
#
_symmetry.space_group_name_H-M   'P 1'
#
loop_
_entity.id
_entity.type
_entity.pdbx_description
1 polymer ?
#
loop_
_entity_poly.entity_id
_entity_poly.type
_entity_poly.pdbx_seq_one_letter_code
_entity_poly.pdbx_strand_id
1 'polypeptide(L)'
;MTEWKVTIIHADLTSASLTPANGDVQCQFSRQEVYEGLKGIPGTESQWPTPHPPLHSPGSRTPLPRSVNLAVAQNAEFVPSHESQGMLYIRPILFGSSACIQLTPPDKYTFCVYVTPVAAYNGINPLDALILEGFDRAAPRGTGSGKVGGNYAPVMKWSDQARREGYAITLHLDSATRSEVEEFSTAGFVGVKEKADGDGVAVVVPDSGNVVDSVTVRCILAVAARMGWAVERRVTEMVLTGHLGQIKYEELASFSEILACGTAVTVIPIKSITCKSRGNRFTYLEASVSKPGPYAAKLAATLGDIQRGKVET
;
A
#
# COMPACT_ATOMS: atom_id res chain seq x y z
N MET A 1 -22.14 10.93 24.32
CA MET A 1 -21.76 10.94 22.89
C MET A 1 -20.30 10.50 22.84
N THR A 2 -20.03 9.40 22.17
CA THR A 2 -18.77 8.65 22.20
C THR A 2 -17.67 9.35 21.38
N GLU A 3 -16.45 9.44 21.91
CA GLU A 3 -15.36 10.28 21.39
C GLU A 3 -14.23 9.41 20.78
N TRP A 4 -13.44 9.93 19.80
CA TRP A 4 -12.55 9.12 18.95
C TRP A 4 -11.22 9.81 18.58
N LYS A 5 -10.12 9.04 18.50
CA LYS A 5 -8.80 9.43 17.93
C LYS A 5 -8.64 8.85 16.53
N VAL A 6 -8.24 9.68 15.56
CA VAL A 6 -7.99 9.27 14.15
C VAL A 6 -6.49 9.27 13.87
N THR A 7 -5.91 8.10 13.66
CA THR A 7 -4.51 7.97 13.22
C THR A 7 -4.44 8.05 11.70
N ILE A 8 -4.00 9.19 11.17
CA ILE A 8 -3.75 9.35 9.73
C ILE A 8 -2.37 8.78 9.39
N ILE A 9 -2.35 7.71 8.59
CA ILE A 9 -1.13 7.11 8.07
C ILE A 9 -0.65 7.96 6.88
N HIS A 10 0.29 8.88 7.15
CA HIS A 10 1.05 9.80 6.28
C HIS A 10 0.71 9.82 4.76
N ALA A 11 0.30 10.99 4.25
CA ALA A 11 0.24 11.30 2.82
C ALA A 11 1.28 12.36 2.47
N ASP A 12 2.15 12.07 1.50
CA ASP A 12 2.99 13.08 0.85
C ASP A 12 2.26 13.54 -0.43
N LEU A 13 1.67 14.73 -0.36
CA LEU A 13 0.97 15.36 -1.48
C LEU A 13 1.54 16.77 -1.71
N THR A 14 2.84 16.86 -1.87
CA THR A 14 3.56 18.13 -2.04
C THR A 14 3.39 18.72 -3.46
N SER A 15 2.17 19.11 -3.86
CA SER A 15 1.91 20.16 -4.88
C SER A 15 0.43 20.28 -5.27
N ALA A 16 -0.33 21.20 -4.68
CA ALA A 16 -1.43 21.93 -5.35
C ALA A 16 -2.13 22.91 -4.39
N SER A 17 -2.34 24.14 -4.85
CA SER A 17 -3.27 25.12 -4.25
C SER A 17 -4.66 24.96 -4.88
N LEU A 18 -5.73 25.25 -4.11
CA LEU A 18 -7.09 24.83 -4.43
C LEU A 18 -8.11 25.98 -4.35
N THR A 19 -9.00 26.02 -5.33
CA THR A 19 -10.31 26.71 -5.29
C THR A 19 -11.37 25.79 -5.93
N PRO A 20 -12.64 25.83 -5.48
CA PRO A 20 -13.67 24.96 -6.03
C PRO A 20 -14.18 25.49 -7.38
N ALA A 21 -14.40 24.62 -8.35
CA ALA A 21 -15.10 24.98 -9.58
C ALA A 21 -16.00 23.83 -10.08
N ASN A 22 -17.16 24.21 -10.60
CA ASN A 22 -18.10 23.36 -11.28
C ASN A 22 -17.52 22.83 -12.60
N GLY A 23 -17.79 21.55 -12.87
CA GLY A 23 -17.62 20.79 -14.13
C GLY A 23 -16.64 21.32 -15.18
N ASP A 24 -15.43 20.76 -15.21
CA ASP A 24 -14.54 20.77 -16.38
C ASP A 24 -13.59 19.54 -16.41
N VAL A 25 -13.18 19.12 -17.61
CA VAL A 25 -13.15 17.71 -18.07
C VAL A 25 -11.73 17.17 -18.40
N GLN A 26 -10.64 17.93 -18.24
CA GLN A 26 -9.31 17.52 -18.73
C GLN A 26 -8.80 16.18 -18.16
N CYS A 27 -9.07 15.87 -16.88
CA CYS A 27 -8.72 14.55 -16.32
C CYS A 27 -9.36 13.38 -17.08
N GLN A 28 -10.53 13.58 -17.70
CA GLN A 28 -11.20 12.52 -18.47
C GLN A 28 -10.49 12.21 -19.78
N PHE A 29 -9.79 13.19 -20.36
CA PHE A 29 -9.09 13.03 -21.64
C PHE A 29 -7.65 12.53 -21.47
N SER A 30 -6.88 13.13 -20.56
CA SER A 30 -5.44 12.85 -20.45
C SER A 30 -5.04 12.11 -19.16
N ARG A 31 -6.01 11.75 -18.29
CA ARG A 31 -5.77 11.01 -17.03
C ARG A 31 -4.70 11.61 -16.12
N GLN A 32 -4.64 12.94 -16.09
CA GLN A 32 -3.77 13.71 -15.20
C GLN A 32 -4.39 13.73 -13.79
N GLU A 33 -4.20 12.63 -13.06
CA GLU A 33 -4.74 12.40 -11.72
C GLU A 33 -3.79 11.58 -10.83
N VAL A 34 -3.69 11.98 -9.56
CA VAL A 34 -2.96 11.26 -8.51
C VAL A 34 -3.86 11.09 -7.29
N TYR A 35 -3.64 10.04 -6.52
CA TYR A 35 -4.45 9.79 -5.33
C TYR A 35 -3.62 9.19 -4.20
N GLU A 36 -4.18 9.25 -2.98
CA GLU A 36 -3.65 8.54 -1.83
C GLU A 36 -4.68 7.62 -1.18
N GLY A 37 -4.22 6.73 -0.32
CA GLY A 37 -5.09 5.80 0.41
C GLY A 37 -4.67 5.73 1.86
N LEU A 38 -5.57 6.17 2.76
CA LEU A 38 -5.34 6.19 4.20
C LEU A 38 -6.46 5.45 4.93
N LYS A 39 -6.20 5.12 6.19
CA LYS A 39 -7.18 4.55 7.12
C LYS A 39 -7.37 5.53 8.27
N GLY A 40 -8.61 5.82 8.62
CA GLY A 40 -9.00 6.31 9.94
C GLY A 40 -9.46 5.11 10.78
N ILE A 41 -8.73 4.82 11.84
CA ILE A 41 -9.02 3.70 12.74
C ILE A 41 -9.44 4.29 14.09
N PRO A 42 -10.57 3.85 14.66
CA PRO A 42 -10.98 4.27 16.00
C PRO A 42 -9.98 3.76 17.07
N GLY A 43 -9.49 4.65 17.93
CA GLY A 43 -8.65 4.29 19.09
C GLY A 43 -9.43 3.82 20.32
N THR A 44 -8.71 3.51 21.42
CA THR A 44 -9.25 2.99 22.70
C THR A 44 -9.70 4.06 23.71
N GLU A 45 -9.25 5.31 23.58
CA GLU A 45 -9.61 6.40 24.50
C GLU A 45 -10.42 7.51 23.82
N SER A 46 -11.40 8.00 24.57
CA SER A 46 -12.38 8.98 24.13
C SER A 46 -11.83 10.39 24.36
N GLN A 47 -11.45 11.08 23.26
CA GLN A 47 -11.42 12.53 23.17
C GLN A 47 -11.13 12.94 21.71
N TRP A 48 -11.98 13.81 21.14
CA TRP A 48 -11.62 14.57 19.95
C TRP A 48 -10.84 15.83 20.40
N PRO A 49 -9.78 16.27 19.71
CA PRO A 49 -9.19 17.56 20.00
C PRO A 49 -10.26 18.64 19.82
N THR A 50 -10.62 19.33 20.90
CA THR A 50 -11.17 20.68 20.79
C THR A 50 -10.30 21.45 19.79
N PRO A 51 -10.87 22.24 18.86
CA PRO A 51 -10.09 23.09 18.00
C PRO A 51 -9.34 24.09 18.88
N HIS A 52 -8.15 23.71 19.36
CA HIS A 52 -7.25 24.64 19.99
C HIS A 52 -6.76 25.61 18.90
N PRO A 53 -6.68 26.91 19.20
CA PRO A 53 -6.05 27.86 18.29
C PRO A 53 -4.62 27.37 17.99
N PRO A 54 -4.14 27.54 16.74
CA PRO A 54 -2.99 26.80 16.25
C PRO A 54 -1.71 27.16 17.01
N LEU A 55 -1.02 26.13 17.52
CA LEU A 55 0.40 26.22 17.83
C LEU A 55 1.14 26.33 16.49
N HIS A 56 1.63 27.53 16.22
CA HIS A 56 2.44 27.85 15.06
C HIS A 56 3.79 27.13 15.14
N SER A 57 4.03 26.18 14.22
CA SER A 57 5.40 25.81 13.82
C SER A 57 5.67 26.43 12.45
N PRO A 58 6.60 27.40 12.35
CA PRO A 58 6.91 28.05 11.09
C PRO A 58 7.72 27.08 10.22
N GLY A 59 7.11 26.47 9.20
CA GLY A 59 7.86 25.69 8.20
C GLY A 59 7.06 24.74 7.31
N SER A 60 5.96 24.14 7.78
CA SER A 60 5.16 23.22 6.95
C SER A 60 3.86 23.89 6.50
N ARG A 61 3.83 24.34 5.24
CA ARG A 61 2.67 24.98 4.58
C ARG A 61 1.98 24.05 3.57
N THR A 62 1.69 22.80 3.92
CA THR A 62 0.83 21.95 3.07
C THR A 62 -0.63 22.02 3.53
N PRO A 63 -1.58 22.51 2.69
CA PRO A 63 -3.01 22.53 3.01
C PRO A 63 -3.64 21.14 3.15
N LEU A 64 -3.02 20.11 2.57
CA LEU A 64 -3.65 18.80 2.33
C LEU A 64 -3.90 17.96 3.59
N PRO A 65 -2.97 17.85 4.56
CA PRO A 65 -3.25 17.13 5.80
C PRO A 65 -4.43 17.74 6.59
N ARG A 66 -4.58 19.08 6.54
CA ARG A 66 -5.70 19.77 7.20
C ARG A 66 -7.03 19.46 6.54
N SER A 67 -7.08 19.42 5.20
CA SER A 67 -8.29 19.04 4.46
C SER A 67 -8.71 17.61 4.74
N VAL A 68 -7.76 16.68 4.91
CA VAL A 68 -8.08 15.30 5.31
C VAL A 68 -8.68 15.26 6.71
N ASN A 69 -8.06 15.92 7.69
CA ASN A 69 -8.61 16.02 9.05
C ASN A 69 -10.03 16.61 9.05
N LEU A 70 -10.26 17.66 8.28
CA LEU A 70 -11.57 18.30 8.16
C LEU A 70 -12.60 17.36 7.54
N ALA A 71 -12.25 16.64 6.46
CA ALA A 71 -13.15 15.69 5.82
C ALA A 71 -13.55 14.56 6.77
N VAL A 72 -12.62 14.04 7.57
CA VAL A 72 -12.93 13.04 8.60
C VAL A 72 -13.82 13.64 9.69
N ALA A 73 -13.50 14.83 10.20
CA ALA A 73 -14.26 15.50 11.25
C ALA A 73 -15.71 15.78 10.83
N GLN A 74 -15.92 16.24 9.59
CA GLN A 74 -17.24 16.53 9.04
C GLN A 74 -18.07 15.27 8.74
N ASN A 75 -17.44 14.09 8.70
CA ASN A 75 -18.09 12.82 8.42
C ASN A 75 -17.93 11.84 9.60
N ALA A 76 -17.73 12.37 10.82
CA ALA A 76 -17.45 11.57 12.01
C ALA A 76 -18.55 10.54 12.31
N GLU A 77 -19.80 10.84 11.95
CA GLU A 77 -20.95 9.94 12.09
C GLU A 77 -20.83 8.63 11.28
N PHE A 78 -19.99 8.61 10.24
CA PHE A 78 -19.72 7.43 9.42
C PHE A 78 -18.50 6.63 9.89
N VAL A 79 -17.77 7.08 10.91
CA VAL A 79 -16.63 6.32 11.44
C VAL A 79 -17.15 5.06 12.11
N PRO A 80 -16.69 3.85 11.71
CA PRO A 80 -17.10 2.61 12.37
C PRO A 80 -16.72 2.60 13.85
N SER A 81 -17.51 1.92 14.68
CA SER A 81 -17.22 1.81 16.11
C SER A 81 -15.95 0.98 16.37
N HIS A 82 -15.29 1.19 17.51
CA HIS A 82 -14.09 0.43 17.87
C HIS A 82 -14.35 -1.08 17.93
N GLU A 83 -15.52 -1.48 18.42
CA GLU A 83 -15.94 -2.88 18.53
C GLU A 83 -16.13 -3.53 17.16
N SER A 84 -16.55 -2.76 16.16
CA SER A 84 -16.81 -3.26 14.81
C SER A 84 -15.54 -3.77 14.11
N GLN A 85 -14.36 -3.36 14.58
CA GLN A 85 -13.06 -3.58 13.91
C GLN A 85 -12.99 -3.02 12.49
N GLY A 86 -13.98 -2.21 12.09
CA GLY A 86 -14.01 -1.49 10.82
C GLY A 86 -13.06 -0.29 10.81
N MET A 87 -12.96 0.34 9.65
CA MET A 87 -12.17 1.55 9.46
C MET A 87 -12.89 2.53 8.54
N LEU A 88 -12.59 3.81 8.67
CA LEU A 88 -12.93 4.80 7.66
C LEU A 88 -11.82 4.82 6.61
N TYR A 89 -12.08 4.37 5.40
CA TYR A 89 -11.13 4.51 4.31
C TYR A 89 -11.18 5.93 3.75
N ILE A 90 -10.02 6.55 3.62
CA ILE A 90 -9.87 7.96 3.22
C ILE A 90 -9.12 7.98 1.89
N ARG A 91 -9.71 8.63 0.90
CA ARG A 91 -9.21 8.73 -0.49
C ARG A 91 -9.06 10.20 -0.88
N PRO A 92 -7.91 10.82 -0.60
CA PRO A 92 -7.53 12.07 -1.23
C PRO A 92 -7.25 11.83 -2.71
N ILE A 93 -7.75 12.71 -3.58
CA ILE A 93 -7.47 12.71 -5.02
C ILE A 93 -7.19 14.13 -5.47
N LEU A 94 -6.21 14.30 -6.34
CA LEU A 94 -5.90 15.53 -7.04
C LEU A 94 -5.94 15.26 -8.54
N PHE A 95 -6.74 16.03 -9.28
CA PHE A 95 -6.88 15.85 -10.72
C PHE A 95 -6.98 17.19 -11.46
N GLY A 96 -6.49 17.21 -12.69
CA GLY A 96 -6.57 18.37 -13.58
C GLY A 96 -8.02 18.66 -13.98
N SER A 97 -8.50 19.87 -13.70
CA SER A 97 -9.90 20.29 -13.89
C SER A 97 -10.02 21.52 -14.81
N SER A 98 -9.07 21.68 -15.73
CA SER A 98 -9.15 22.76 -16.73
C SER A 98 -10.04 22.35 -17.90
N ALA A 99 -10.63 23.33 -18.59
CA ALA A 99 -11.36 23.13 -19.84
C ALA A 99 -10.40 23.06 -21.03
N CYS A 100 -9.46 22.10 -21.04
CA CYS A 100 -8.46 21.98 -22.10
C CYS A 100 -8.36 20.54 -22.63
N ILE A 101 -8.38 20.39 -23.96
CA ILE A 101 -8.17 19.10 -24.65
C ILE A 101 -6.69 18.86 -24.96
N GLN A 102 -5.89 19.92 -25.02
CA GLN A 102 -4.46 19.79 -25.35
C GLN A 102 -3.73 18.99 -24.27
N LEU A 103 -2.71 18.25 -24.69
CA LEU A 103 -1.84 17.50 -23.79
C LEU A 103 -0.80 18.45 -23.18
N THR A 104 -1.27 19.32 -22.30
CA THR A 104 -0.46 20.26 -21.52
C THR A 104 -0.78 20.10 -20.04
N PRO A 105 0.12 20.53 -19.14
CA PRO A 105 -0.21 20.66 -17.73
C PRO A 105 -1.49 21.51 -17.52
N PRO A 106 -2.42 21.09 -16.65
CA PRO A 106 -3.61 21.85 -16.30
C PRO A 106 -3.27 23.19 -15.63
N ASP A 107 -4.02 24.23 -15.98
CA ASP A 107 -3.99 25.53 -15.29
C ASP A 107 -4.75 25.49 -13.95
N LYS A 108 -5.69 24.55 -13.83
CA LYS A 108 -6.55 24.32 -12.66
C LYS A 108 -6.49 22.85 -12.24
N TYR A 109 -6.48 22.67 -10.92
CA TYR A 109 -6.60 21.36 -10.28
C TYR A 109 -7.73 21.39 -9.25
N THR A 110 -8.40 20.25 -9.12
CA THR A 110 -9.38 20.00 -8.07
C THR A 110 -8.83 18.91 -7.16
N PHE A 111 -8.88 19.19 -5.86
CA PHE A 111 -8.57 18.22 -4.82
C PHE A 111 -9.84 17.90 -4.05
N CYS A 112 -10.09 16.61 -3.88
CA CYS A 112 -11.21 16.10 -3.12
C CYS A 112 -10.72 15.05 -2.12
N VAL A 113 -11.40 14.94 -1.00
CA VAL A 113 -11.20 13.85 -0.05
C VAL A 113 -12.50 13.08 0.07
N TYR A 114 -12.52 11.85 -0.42
CA TYR A 114 -13.63 10.93 -0.19
C TYR A 114 -13.36 10.14 1.08
N VAL A 115 -14.42 9.86 1.83
CA VAL A 115 -14.38 8.99 3.00
C VAL A 115 -15.43 7.91 2.84
N THR A 116 -15.11 6.68 3.22
CA THR A 116 -16.02 5.53 3.07
C THR A 116 -15.85 4.59 4.25
N PRO A 117 -16.91 4.28 5.02
CA PRO A 117 -16.84 3.24 6.04
C PRO A 117 -16.59 1.89 5.37
N VAL A 118 -15.61 1.16 5.90
CA VAL A 118 -15.26 -0.19 5.44
C VAL A 118 -15.38 -1.11 6.64
N ALA A 119 -16.16 -2.18 6.46
CA ALA A 119 -16.32 -3.22 7.48
C ALA A 119 -14.97 -3.88 7.80
N ALA A 120 -14.87 -4.49 8.98
CA ALA A 120 -13.73 -5.31 9.32
C ALA A 120 -13.49 -6.38 8.26
N TYR A 121 -12.24 -6.55 7.89
CA TYR A 121 -11.86 -7.68 7.05
C TYR A 121 -11.80 -8.93 7.93
N ASN A 122 -12.82 -9.79 7.79
CA ASN A 122 -12.95 -11.00 8.59
C ASN A 122 -11.97 -12.08 8.11
N GLY A 123 -10.77 -12.07 8.70
CA GLY A 123 -9.76 -13.08 8.47
C GLY A 123 -8.80 -12.74 7.33
N ILE A 124 -7.55 -13.13 7.51
CA ILE A 124 -6.50 -12.97 6.51
C ILE A 124 -6.38 -14.32 5.79
N ASN A 125 -7.18 -14.52 4.74
CA ASN A 125 -7.13 -15.76 3.97
C ASN A 125 -5.90 -15.73 3.04
N PRO A 126 -5.02 -16.74 3.10
CA PRO A 126 -3.92 -16.85 2.17
C PRO A 126 -4.38 -16.90 0.71
N LEU A 127 -3.70 -16.16 -0.17
CA LEU A 127 -4.06 -16.08 -1.59
C LEU A 127 -3.07 -16.83 -2.48
N ASP A 128 -3.60 -17.46 -3.53
CA ASP A 128 -2.79 -17.95 -4.65
C ASP A 128 -2.52 -16.79 -5.61
N ALA A 129 -1.23 -16.60 -5.94
CA ALA A 129 -0.75 -15.53 -6.80
C ALA A 129 -0.24 -16.05 -8.15
N LEU A 130 -0.41 -15.23 -9.19
CA LEU A 130 0.11 -15.48 -10.53
C LEU A 130 1.16 -14.44 -10.89
N ILE A 131 2.32 -14.85 -11.39
CA ILE A 131 3.25 -13.93 -12.04
C ILE A 131 2.66 -13.51 -13.37
N LEU A 132 2.49 -12.20 -13.55
CA LEU A 132 1.85 -11.66 -14.73
C LEU A 132 2.89 -11.38 -15.84
N GLU A 133 2.88 -12.21 -16.88
CA GLU A 133 3.91 -12.18 -17.92
C GLU A 133 3.46 -11.47 -19.21
N GLY A 134 2.14 -11.33 -19.40
CA GLY A 134 1.55 -10.68 -20.57
C GLY A 134 1.44 -9.16 -20.47
N PHE A 135 1.85 -8.58 -19.34
CA PHE A 135 1.63 -7.18 -19.04
C PHE A 135 2.72 -6.64 -18.12
N ASP A 136 3.26 -5.50 -18.51
CA ASP A 136 4.24 -4.75 -17.74
C ASP A 136 3.49 -3.66 -16.95
N ARG A 137 3.62 -3.69 -15.62
CA ARG A 137 2.93 -2.73 -14.73
C ARG A 137 3.40 -1.30 -14.96
N ALA A 138 4.71 -1.13 -15.09
CA ALA A 138 5.36 0.15 -15.27
C ALA A 138 6.68 -0.03 -16.02
N ALA A 139 6.89 0.78 -17.05
CA ALA A 139 8.19 0.83 -17.72
C ALA A 139 9.29 1.32 -16.76
N PRO A 140 10.57 0.97 -16.97
CA PRO A 140 11.69 1.32 -16.07
C PRO A 140 11.90 2.82 -15.79
N ARG A 141 11.36 3.68 -16.64
CA ARG A 141 11.38 5.15 -16.50
C ARG A 141 9.97 5.74 -16.53
N GLY A 142 8.99 4.91 -16.22
CA GLY A 142 7.58 5.28 -16.22
C GLY A 142 7.15 5.90 -14.90
N THR A 143 5.85 5.91 -14.68
CA THR A 143 5.20 6.52 -13.51
C THR A 143 5.01 5.54 -12.35
N GLY A 144 5.71 4.40 -12.37
CA GLY A 144 5.40 3.25 -11.53
C GLY A 144 5.46 3.50 -10.02
N SER A 145 6.38 4.34 -9.57
CA SER A 145 6.54 4.71 -8.15
C SER A 145 5.41 5.61 -7.63
N GLY A 146 4.66 6.27 -8.52
CA GLY A 146 3.55 7.14 -8.15
C GLY A 146 2.22 6.41 -8.06
N LYS A 147 1.33 6.87 -7.18
CA LYS A 147 -0.09 6.48 -7.18
C LYS A 147 -0.88 7.28 -8.23
N VAL A 148 -0.56 7.04 -9.49
CA VAL A 148 -1.19 7.66 -10.66
C VAL A 148 -2.29 6.76 -11.18
N GLY A 149 -3.48 7.30 -11.47
CA GLY A 149 -4.63 6.50 -11.95
C GLY A 149 -4.30 5.63 -13.17
N GLY A 150 -3.47 6.16 -14.07
CA GLY A 150 -2.98 5.48 -15.28
C GLY A 150 -2.18 4.19 -15.02
N ASN A 151 -1.63 3.98 -13.82
CA ASN A 151 -0.91 2.74 -13.47
C ASN A 151 -1.88 1.58 -13.14
N TYR A 152 -3.11 1.88 -12.74
CA TYR A 152 -4.04 0.88 -12.20
C TYR A 152 -5.10 0.43 -13.21
N ALA A 153 -5.61 1.34 -14.05
CA ALA A 153 -6.65 0.98 -15.02
C ALA A 153 -6.20 -0.14 -16.00
N PRO A 154 -4.98 -0.11 -16.57
CA PRO A 154 -4.58 -1.09 -17.59
C PRO A 154 -4.43 -2.52 -17.06
N VAL A 155 -4.12 -2.70 -15.77
CA VAL A 155 -3.92 -4.04 -15.18
C VAL A 155 -5.24 -4.80 -14.95
N MET A 156 -6.38 -4.10 -14.91
CA MET A 156 -7.67 -4.68 -14.49
C MET A 156 -8.09 -5.89 -15.34
N LYS A 157 -7.93 -5.84 -16.67
CA LYS A 157 -8.29 -6.96 -17.56
C LYS A 157 -7.46 -8.22 -17.26
N TRP A 158 -6.19 -8.03 -16.88
CA TRP A 158 -5.25 -9.10 -16.61
C TRP A 158 -5.49 -9.71 -15.23
N SER A 159 -5.73 -8.86 -14.22
CA SER A 159 -6.15 -9.30 -12.89
C SER A 159 -7.48 -10.05 -12.93
N ASP A 160 -8.42 -9.64 -13.79
CA ASP A 160 -9.69 -10.34 -13.97
C ASP A 160 -9.50 -11.72 -14.62
N GLN A 161 -8.63 -11.81 -15.64
CA GLN A 161 -8.25 -13.10 -16.23
C GLN A 161 -7.61 -14.03 -15.19
N ALA A 162 -6.61 -13.54 -14.45
CA ALA A 162 -5.95 -14.32 -13.39
C ALA A 162 -6.96 -14.83 -12.35
N ARG A 163 -7.93 -14.00 -11.97
CA ARG A 163 -8.98 -14.37 -11.02
C ARG A 163 -9.88 -15.49 -11.54
N ARG A 164 -10.26 -15.44 -12.83
CA ARG A 164 -11.05 -16.51 -13.48
C ARG A 164 -10.30 -17.85 -13.50
N GLU A 165 -8.98 -17.79 -13.48
CA GLU A 165 -8.09 -18.96 -13.42
C GLU A 165 -7.76 -19.40 -11.99
N GLY A 166 -8.34 -18.76 -10.97
CA GLY A 166 -8.16 -19.12 -9.56
C GLY A 166 -7.07 -18.35 -8.81
N TYR A 167 -6.44 -17.35 -9.43
CA TYR A 167 -5.42 -16.51 -8.80
C TYR A 167 -6.00 -15.17 -8.36
N ALA A 168 -6.11 -14.95 -7.05
CA ALA A 168 -6.76 -13.76 -6.51
C ALA A 168 -5.91 -12.50 -6.61
N ILE A 169 -4.60 -12.65 -6.78
CA ILE A 169 -3.64 -11.54 -6.87
C ILE A 169 -2.55 -11.84 -7.90
N THR A 170 -1.98 -10.79 -8.48
CA THR A 170 -0.91 -10.90 -9.48
C THR A 170 0.37 -10.25 -8.96
N LEU A 171 1.49 -10.94 -9.18
CA LEU A 171 2.84 -10.46 -8.88
C LEU A 171 3.50 -9.97 -10.17
N HIS A 172 4.13 -8.79 -10.12
CA HIS A 172 4.90 -8.24 -11.22
C HIS A 172 6.39 -8.45 -10.99
N LEU A 173 7.07 -8.78 -12.08
CA LEU A 173 8.52 -8.71 -12.18
C LEU A 173 8.90 -7.41 -12.89
N ASP A 174 10.18 -7.04 -12.79
CA ASP A 174 10.74 -5.90 -13.50
C ASP A 174 10.43 -5.99 -15.00
N SER A 175 10.02 -4.87 -15.59
CA SER A 175 9.58 -4.86 -16.99
C SER A 175 10.75 -4.93 -17.99
N ALA A 176 11.99 -4.71 -17.55
CA ALA A 176 13.16 -4.71 -18.42
C ALA A 176 13.68 -6.12 -18.71
N THR A 177 13.78 -6.96 -17.67
CA THR A 177 14.46 -8.26 -17.70
C THR A 177 13.55 -9.40 -17.28
N ARG A 178 12.46 -9.12 -16.56
CA ARG A 178 11.52 -10.12 -16.00
C ARG A 178 12.23 -11.17 -15.14
N SER A 179 13.28 -10.74 -14.44
CA SER A 179 14.13 -11.58 -13.61
C SER A 179 14.04 -11.22 -12.13
N GLU A 180 13.31 -10.16 -11.81
CA GLU A 180 13.50 -9.40 -10.59
C GLU A 180 12.13 -9.03 -10.01
N VAL A 181 11.89 -9.33 -8.72
CA VAL A 181 10.58 -9.17 -8.07
C VAL A 181 10.34 -7.71 -7.74
N GLU A 182 9.15 -7.18 -8.07
CA GLU A 182 8.76 -5.80 -7.78
C GLU A 182 7.58 -5.72 -6.78
N GLU A 183 6.34 -5.78 -7.25
CA GLU A 183 5.17 -5.62 -6.37
C GLU A 183 4.00 -6.48 -6.80
N PHE A 184 3.07 -6.73 -5.88
CA PHE A 184 1.75 -7.20 -6.26
C PHE A 184 0.95 -6.01 -6.81
N SER A 185 0.09 -6.23 -7.81
CA SER A 185 -0.60 -5.15 -8.57
C SER A 185 -1.11 -3.95 -7.76
N THR A 186 -1.57 -4.16 -6.52
CA THR A 186 -2.09 -3.09 -5.65
C THR A 186 -1.49 -3.13 -4.23
N ALA A 187 -0.39 -3.86 -4.02
CA ALA A 187 0.20 -4.09 -2.71
C ALA A 187 1.71 -4.34 -2.82
N GLY A 188 2.48 -3.82 -1.87
CA GLY A 188 3.93 -4.05 -1.85
C GLY A 188 4.26 -5.51 -1.54
N PHE A 189 5.38 -5.97 -2.08
CA PHE A 189 5.95 -7.28 -1.77
C PHE A 189 6.72 -7.25 -0.45
N VAL A 190 6.52 -8.25 0.40
CA VAL A 190 7.33 -8.49 1.59
C VAL A 190 7.67 -9.97 1.68
N GLY A 191 8.94 -10.32 1.66
CA GLY A 191 9.42 -11.68 1.88
C GLY A 191 10.00 -11.84 3.29
N VAL A 192 9.71 -12.96 3.94
CA VAL A 192 10.27 -13.33 5.25
C VAL A 192 11.19 -14.53 5.07
N LYS A 193 12.42 -14.44 5.59
CA LYS A 193 13.40 -15.53 5.61
C LYS A 193 13.76 -15.88 7.04
N GLU A 194 13.82 -17.17 7.33
CA GLU A 194 14.55 -17.66 8.50
C GLU A 194 16.04 -17.71 8.18
N LYS A 195 16.89 -17.30 9.12
CA LYS A 195 18.34 -17.42 8.97
C LYS A 195 18.73 -18.89 9.07
N ALA A 196 19.72 -19.29 8.28
CA ALA A 196 20.20 -20.67 8.20
C ALA A 196 20.78 -21.23 9.51
N ASP A 197 21.17 -20.35 10.45
CA ASP A 197 21.66 -20.70 11.78
C ASP A 197 20.54 -20.89 12.83
N GLY A 198 19.28 -20.66 12.46
CA GLY A 198 18.11 -20.92 13.29
C GLY A 198 17.75 -19.81 14.28
N ASP A 199 18.57 -18.76 14.42
CA ASP A 199 18.43 -17.76 15.49
C ASP A 199 18.08 -16.34 15.00
N GLY A 200 17.46 -16.23 13.83
CA GLY A 200 16.97 -14.93 13.37
C GLY A 200 16.00 -14.99 12.21
N VAL A 201 15.22 -13.92 12.10
CA VAL A 201 14.27 -13.68 11.01
C VAL A 201 14.72 -12.43 10.25
N ALA A 202 14.60 -12.45 8.93
CA ALA A 202 14.84 -11.30 8.07
C ALA A 202 13.58 -10.98 7.26
N VAL A 203 13.27 -9.68 7.16
CA VAL A 203 12.22 -9.15 6.28
C VAL A 203 12.88 -8.43 5.12
N VAL A 204 12.58 -8.88 3.91
CA VAL A 204 13.19 -8.41 2.67
C VAL A 204 12.13 -7.80 1.78
N VAL A 205 12.40 -6.61 1.26
CA VAL A 205 11.51 -5.92 0.32
C VAL A 205 12.33 -5.37 -0.86
N PRO A 206 11.74 -5.29 -2.06
CA PRO A 206 12.39 -4.64 -3.19
C PRO A 206 12.37 -3.12 -3.02
N ASP A 207 13.38 -2.46 -3.57
CA ASP A 207 13.53 -0.99 -3.60
C ASP A 207 13.80 -0.56 -5.05
N SER A 208 12.85 -0.87 -5.93
CA SER A 208 12.86 -0.49 -7.35
C SER A 208 12.19 0.87 -7.53
N GLY A 209 12.74 1.70 -8.43
CA GLY A 209 12.13 2.97 -8.84
C GLY A 209 10.76 2.81 -9.55
N ASN A 210 10.38 1.57 -9.89
CA ASN A 210 9.07 1.24 -10.42
C ASN A 210 8.14 0.64 -9.35
N VAL A 211 8.47 0.66 -8.07
CA VAL A 211 7.56 0.19 -7.00
C VAL A 211 7.06 1.40 -6.22
N VAL A 212 5.80 1.37 -5.80
CA VAL A 212 5.23 2.43 -4.95
C VAL A 212 5.90 2.39 -3.57
N ASP A 213 6.40 3.53 -3.06
CA ASP A 213 6.89 3.62 -1.66
C ASP A 213 5.72 3.47 -0.67
N SER A 214 5.37 2.23 -0.40
CA SER A 214 4.21 1.86 0.39
C SER A 214 4.46 2.18 1.86
N VAL A 215 3.61 3.05 2.43
CA VAL A 215 3.63 3.33 3.88
C VAL A 215 3.41 2.05 4.68
N THR A 216 2.56 1.13 4.20
CA THR A 216 2.33 -0.14 4.88
C THR A 216 3.60 -1.00 4.91
N VAL A 217 4.36 -1.07 3.81
CA VAL A 217 5.64 -1.78 3.78
C VAL A 217 6.64 -1.13 4.74
N ARG A 218 6.73 0.21 4.76
CA ARG A 218 7.58 0.93 5.74
C ARG A 218 7.19 0.63 7.19
N CYS A 219 5.90 0.58 7.50
CA CYS A 219 5.43 0.18 8.82
C CYS A 219 5.82 -1.26 9.16
N ILE A 220 5.70 -2.19 8.22
CA ILE A 220 6.09 -3.60 8.43
C ILE A 220 7.59 -3.73 8.72
N LEU A 221 8.44 -3.01 7.98
CA LEU A 221 9.88 -2.97 8.25
C LEU A 221 10.17 -2.40 9.66
N ALA A 222 9.50 -1.31 10.05
CA ALA A 222 9.68 -0.73 11.38
C ALA A 222 9.24 -1.70 12.50
N VAL A 223 8.11 -2.39 12.31
CA VAL A 223 7.63 -3.42 13.25
C VAL A 223 8.62 -4.59 13.34
N ALA A 224 9.13 -5.07 12.21
CA ALA A 224 10.12 -6.14 12.16
C ALA A 224 11.40 -5.76 12.91
N ALA A 225 11.94 -4.57 12.65
CA ALA A 225 13.13 -4.07 13.35
C ALA A 225 12.92 -3.99 14.87
N ARG A 226 11.74 -3.53 15.33
CA ARG A 226 11.39 -3.48 16.76
C ARG A 226 11.25 -4.86 17.40
N MET A 227 10.94 -5.88 16.62
CA MET A 227 10.95 -7.29 17.07
C MET A 227 12.36 -7.91 17.10
N GLY A 228 13.40 -7.16 16.74
CA GLY A 228 14.77 -7.65 16.62
C GLY A 228 15.04 -8.43 15.32
N TRP A 229 14.16 -8.33 14.32
CA TRP A 229 14.36 -8.97 13.02
C TRP A 229 15.26 -8.11 12.14
N ALA A 230 16.05 -8.76 11.28
CA ALA A 230 16.80 -8.06 10.25
C ALA A 230 15.83 -7.48 9.22
N VAL A 231 16.17 -6.32 8.68
CA VAL A 231 15.38 -5.65 7.64
C VAL A 231 16.27 -5.33 6.45
N GLU A 232 15.83 -5.71 5.26
CA GLU A 232 16.58 -5.55 4.02
C GLU A 232 15.70 -4.84 2.98
N ARG A 233 16.16 -3.68 2.51
CA ARG A 233 15.65 -3.03 1.30
C ARG A 233 16.65 -3.29 0.18
N ARG A 234 16.22 -3.97 -0.88
CA ARG A 234 17.10 -4.43 -1.96
C ARG A 234 16.92 -3.57 -3.21
N VAL A 235 17.88 -2.69 -3.42
CA VAL A 235 17.95 -1.76 -4.55
C VAL A 235 18.45 -2.46 -5.82
N THR A 236 18.06 -1.91 -6.97
CA THR A 236 18.49 -2.37 -8.31
C THR A 236 19.96 -2.03 -8.61
N GLU A 237 20.60 -1.10 -7.88
CA GLU A 237 22.01 -0.75 -8.07
C GLU A 237 22.94 -1.45 -7.08
N MET A 238 24.05 -2.00 -7.60
CA MET A 238 25.19 -2.48 -6.82
C MET A 238 25.92 -1.26 -6.23
N VAL A 239 25.40 -0.67 -5.16
CA VAL A 239 26.14 0.34 -4.40
C VAL A 239 27.24 -0.39 -3.63
N LEU A 240 28.45 0.17 -3.70
CA LEU A 240 29.75 -0.25 -3.15
C LEU A 240 29.80 -0.62 -1.64
N THR A 241 28.67 -0.86 -0.99
CA THR A 241 28.49 -1.02 0.46
C THR A 241 28.02 -2.43 0.87
N GLY A 242 28.00 -3.41 -0.03
CA GLY A 242 27.67 -4.81 0.31
C GLY A 242 26.18 -5.11 0.44
N HIS A 243 25.30 -4.30 -0.16
CA HIS A 243 23.88 -4.61 -0.24
C HIS A 243 23.64 -5.77 -1.23
N LEU A 244 22.80 -6.74 -0.82
CA LEU A 244 22.31 -7.78 -1.71
C LEU A 244 21.46 -7.11 -2.81
N GLY A 245 21.77 -7.40 -4.09
CA GLY A 245 21.02 -6.84 -5.22
C GLY A 245 19.53 -7.17 -5.16
N GLN A 246 18.72 -6.57 -6.04
CA GLN A 246 17.27 -6.77 -6.08
C GLN A 246 16.88 -8.25 -5.98
N ILE A 247 15.75 -8.53 -5.33
CA ILE A 247 15.21 -9.88 -5.13
C ILE A 247 15.02 -10.56 -6.49
N LYS A 248 15.84 -11.58 -6.76
CA LYS A 248 15.70 -12.36 -8.00
C LYS A 248 14.48 -13.26 -7.94
N TYR A 249 13.93 -13.58 -9.11
CA TYR A 249 12.85 -14.55 -9.24
C TYR A 249 13.19 -15.88 -8.55
N GLU A 250 14.42 -16.37 -8.70
CA GLU A 250 14.87 -17.64 -8.12
C GLU A 250 14.89 -17.61 -6.58
N GLU A 251 15.03 -16.41 -5.99
CA GLU A 251 14.97 -16.24 -4.53
C GLU A 251 13.56 -16.43 -3.97
N LEU A 252 12.51 -16.45 -4.80
CA LEU A 252 11.16 -16.76 -4.35
C LEU A 252 11.09 -18.09 -3.60
N ALA A 253 11.91 -19.08 -3.95
CA ALA A 253 11.99 -20.37 -3.26
C ALA A 253 12.64 -20.30 -1.87
N SER A 254 13.37 -19.23 -1.57
CA SER A 254 14.14 -19.08 -0.31
C SER A 254 13.36 -18.39 0.81
N PHE A 255 12.17 -17.87 0.54
CA PHE A 255 11.33 -17.24 1.55
C PHE A 255 10.49 -18.28 2.28
N SER A 256 10.44 -18.19 3.60
CA SER A 256 9.56 -18.99 4.45
C SER A 256 8.10 -18.51 4.32
N GLU A 257 7.89 -17.19 4.26
CA GLU A 257 6.59 -16.58 4.01
C GLU A 257 6.72 -15.41 3.02
N ILE A 258 5.68 -15.19 2.20
CA ILE A 258 5.56 -13.98 1.37
C ILE A 258 4.23 -13.32 1.67
N LEU A 259 4.25 -11.99 1.75
CA LEU A 259 3.11 -11.15 2.09
C LEU A 259 2.92 -10.08 1.00
N ALA A 260 1.67 -9.83 0.65
CA ALA A 260 1.24 -8.63 -0.05
C ALA A 260 0.74 -7.61 0.99
N CYS A 261 1.39 -6.45 1.07
CA CYS A 261 1.13 -5.44 2.09
C CYS A 261 0.63 -4.13 1.48
N GLY A 262 -0.53 -3.65 1.93
CA GLY A 262 -1.11 -2.42 1.42
C GLY A 262 -2.18 -1.83 2.34
N THR A 263 -2.50 -0.56 2.14
CA THR A 263 -3.38 0.19 3.05
C THR A 263 -4.67 -0.55 3.32
N ALA A 264 -5.38 -1.09 2.32
CA ALA A 264 -6.71 -1.66 2.51
C ALA A 264 -6.74 -2.88 3.46
N VAL A 265 -5.85 -3.86 3.26
CA VAL A 265 -5.90 -5.16 3.95
C VAL A 265 -4.71 -5.37 4.91
N THR A 266 -3.80 -4.39 5.01
CA THR A 266 -2.60 -4.37 5.85
C THR A 266 -1.59 -5.47 5.48
N VAL A 267 -1.91 -6.75 5.69
CA VAL A 267 -1.09 -7.93 5.38
C VAL A 267 -1.97 -9.01 4.74
N ILE A 268 -1.56 -9.51 3.58
CA ILE A 268 -2.15 -10.66 2.89
C ILE A 268 -1.07 -11.73 2.67
N PRO A 269 -1.09 -12.87 3.38
CA PRO A 269 -0.23 -14.01 3.15
C PRO A 269 -0.45 -14.56 1.76
N ILE A 270 0.65 -14.92 1.12
CA ILE A 270 0.67 -15.57 -0.17
C ILE A 270 0.90 -17.04 0.07
N LYS A 271 -0.11 -17.83 -0.30
CA LYS A 271 -0.08 -19.29 -0.20
C LYS A 271 0.89 -19.88 -1.22
N SER A 272 0.82 -19.36 -2.44
CA SER A 272 1.70 -19.80 -3.53
C SER A 272 1.85 -18.75 -4.60
N ILE A 273 2.93 -18.83 -5.38
CA ILE A 273 3.17 -18.01 -6.56
C ILE A 273 3.41 -18.95 -7.75
N THR A 274 2.61 -18.83 -8.80
CA THR A 274 2.75 -19.63 -10.03
C THR A 274 3.36 -18.79 -11.15
N CYS A 275 4.31 -19.37 -11.89
CA CYS A 275 4.81 -18.83 -13.16
C CYS A 275 4.48 -19.81 -14.27
N LYS A 276 3.63 -19.40 -15.22
CA LYS A 276 3.10 -20.31 -16.24
C LYS A 276 4.15 -20.66 -17.28
N SER A 277 4.91 -19.68 -17.78
CA SER A 277 5.93 -19.93 -18.80
C SER A 277 7.02 -20.88 -18.31
N ARG A 278 7.38 -20.80 -17.02
CA ARG A 278 8.39 -21.67 -16.38
C ARG A 278 7.81 -22.99 -15.86
N GLY A 279 6.49 -23.19 -15.93
CA GLY A 279 5.83 -24.42 -15.52
C GLY A 279 6.01 -24.77 -14.04
N ASN A 280 6.22 -23.77 -13.17
CA ASN A 280 6.52 -23.99 -11.76
C ASN A 280 5.61 -23.17 -10.82
N ARG A 281 5.61 -23.61 -9.55
CA ARG A 281 4.85 -23.01 -8.46
C ARG A 281 5.70 -23.05 -7.20
N PHE A 282 5.88 -21.89 -6.57
CA PHE A 282 6.44 -21.78 -5.23
C PHE A 282 5.30 -21.87 -4.22
N THR A 283 5.42 -22.74 -3.23
CA THR A 283 4.38 -22.95 -2.19
C THR A 283 4.97 -22.58 -0.83
N TYR A 284 4.29 -21.68 -0.12
CA TYR A 284 4.68 -21.18 1.21
C TYR A 284 3.75 -21.70 2.30
N LEU A 285 2.50 -21.98 1.94
CA LEU A 285 1.49 -22.55 2.84
C LEU A 285 0.81 -23.72 2.15
N GLU A 286 0.61 -24.79 2.90
CA GLU A 286 -0.06 -25.99 2.41
C GLU A 286 -1.50 -25.71 1.96
N ALA A 287 -1.99 -26.52 1.01
CA ALA A 287 -3.29 -26.27 0.39
C ALA A 287 -4.48 -26.27 1.37
N SER A 288 -4.37 -27.06 2.44
CA SER A 288 -5.36 -27.22 3.50
C SER A 288 -5.32 -26.11 4.56
N VAL A 289 -4.31 -25.24 4.55
CA VAL A 289 -4.11 -24.21 5.57
C VAL A 289 -4.89 -22.94 5.18
N SER A 290 -5.90 -22.61 5.98
CA SER A 290 -6.68 -21.37 5.84
C SER A 290 -6.18 -20.22 6.72
N LYS A 291 -5.11 -20.45 7.50
CA LYS A 291 -4.56 -19.48 8.45
C LYS A 291 -3.25 -18.88 7.93
N PRO A 292 -2.94 -17.63 8.28
CA PRO A 292 -1.62 -17.05 8.02
C PRO A 292 -0.51 -17.86 8.71
N GLY A 293 0.70 -17.83 8.14
CA GLY A 293 1.91 -18.31 8.81
C GLY A 293 2.22 -17.49 10.08
N PRO A 294 3.12 -18.00 10.94
CA PRO A 294 3.44 -17.36 12.22
C PRO A 294 3.97 -15.93 12.07
N TYR A 295 4.78 -15.64 11.05
CA TYR A 295 5.36 -14.32 10.85
C TYR A 295 4.33 -13.32 10.31
N ALA A 296 3.54 -13.73 9.32
CA ALA A 296 2.39 -12.95 8.84
C ALA A 296 1.44 -12.59 9.97
N ALA A 297 1.08 -13.57 10.80
CA ALA A 297 0.17 -13.38 11.93
C ALA A 297 0.74 -12.38 12.95
N LYS A 298 2.03 -12.53 13.30
CA LYS A 298 2.70 -11.65 14.26
C LYS A 298 2.80 -10.20 13.74
N LEU A 299 3.23 -10.01 12.50
CA LEU A 299 3.32 -8.69 11.87
C LEU A 299 1.94 -8.02 11.78
N ALA A 300 0.91 -8.75 11.34
CA ALA A 300 -0.45 -8.23 11.23
C ALA A 300 -1.04 -7.86 12.59
N ALA A 301 -0.84 -8.70 13.61
CA ALA A 301 -1.31 -8.44 14.97
C ALA A 301 -0.64 -7.19 15.56
N THR A 302 0.69 -7.11 15.54
CA THR A 302 1.41 -5.98 16.12
C THR A 302 1.09 -4.67 15.41
N LEU A 303 1.06 -4.65 14.07
CA LEU A 303 0.66 -3.44 13.34
C LEU A 303 -0.80 -3.06 13.62
N GLY A 304 -1.69 -4.05 13.73
CA GLY A 304 -3.09 -3.85 14.09
C GLY A 304 -3.28 -3.27 15.50
N ASP A 305 -2.47 -3.69 16.46
CA ASP A 305 -2.49 -3.20 17.83
C ASP A 305 -1.95 -1.76 17.92
N ILE A 306 -0.86 -1.45 17.21
CA ILE A 306 -0.35 -0.07 17.08
C ILE A 306 -1.40 0.84 16.46
N GLN A 307 -2.02 0.40 15.36
CA GLN A 307 -3.06 1.15 14.65
C GLN A 307 -4.27 1.50 15.52
N ARG A 308 -4.58 0.66 16.51
CA ARG A 308 -5.68 0.86 17.47
C ARG A 308 -5.24 1.56 18.76
N GLY A 309 -3.96 1.89 18.89
CA GLY A 309 -3.43 2.54 20.09
C GLY A 309 -3.29 1.61 21.30
N LYS A 310 -3.27 0.29 21.11
CA LYS A 310 -3.05 -0.68 22.20
C LYS A 310 -1.57 -0.82 22.58
N VAL A 311 -0.68 -0.46 21.66
CA VAL A 311 0.77 -0.50 21.80
C VAL A 311 1.33 0.83 21.33
N GLU A 312 2.23 1.42 22.12
CA GLU A 312 2.91 2.67 21.75
C GLU A 312 3.96 2.45 20.65
N THR A 313 4.11 3.48 19.80
CA THR A 313 5.02 3.51 18.64
C THR A 313 6.49 3.50 18.98
#